data_AF-A0A536QUT5-F1
#
_entry.id   AF-A0A536QUT5-F1
#
_cell.length_a   1.000
_cell.length_b   1.000
_cell.length_c   1.000
_cell.angle_alpha   90.00
_cell.angle_beta   90.00
_cell.angle_gamma   90.00
#
_symmetry.space_group_name_H-M   'P 1'
#
loop_
_entity.id
_entity.type
_entity.pdbx_description
1 polymer ?
#
loop_
_entity_poly.entity_id
_entity_poly.type
_entity_poly.pdbx_seq_one_letter_code
_entity_poly.pdbx_strand_id
1 'polypeptide(L)'
;MTKQYANASWARPTGVVWLLFFVASGLSEVFFRMAGISGISVVSGDGASIASTLSTHQDAFRAGFAFSLILIVLYAGLMALFYRLLRPANATLALAALVLSVIALTVQTFGAVPQAAAFSLATGTLSLQAFSDSQTYGLMLFLFRLYSQAYTVALIFWGPFWLLIAYLVYRSTFFPSWLAVPLALEGLGALTLLWPPLAAIFPFAIVGGIAELVFMVWLLVRGVDEQRWQERGGDTRGALFA
;
A
#
# COMPACT_ATOMS: atom_id res chain seq x y z
N MET A 1 -29.41 20.98 -10.73
CA MET A 1 -29.47 20.58 -9.30
C MET A 1 -28.08 20.18 -8.85
N THR A 2 -27.39 21.08 -8.16
CA THR A 2 -26.04 20.89 -7.63
C THR A 2 -26.15 19.96 -6.42
N LYS A 3 -25.75 18.69 -6.56
CA LYS A 3 -25.75 17.73 -5.44
C LYS A 3 -24.93 18.31 -4.29
N GLN A 4 -25.56 18.53 -3.15
CA GLN A 4 -24.93 19.12 -1.98
C GLN A 4 -24.23 18.02 -1.18
N TYR A 5 -22.92 17.90 -1.37
CA TYR A 5 -22.05 16.97 -0.66
C TYR A 5 -21.70 17.55 0.72
N ALA A 6 -22.61 17.44 1.70
CA ALA A 6 -22.36 17.87 3.09
C ALA A 6 -21.51 16.84 3.86
N ASN A 7 -20.74 17.32 4.84
CA ASN A 7 -19.65 16.66 5.60
C ASN A 7 -20.00 15.44 6.49
N ALA A 8 -21.11 14.72 6.24
CA ALA A 8 -21.51 13.61 7.11
C ALA A 8 -20.85 12.25 6.77
N SER A 9 -20.27 12.11 5.58
CA SER A 9 -19.53 10.90 5.17
C SER A 9 -18.05 10.93 5.56
N TRP A 10 -17.53 9.74 5.88
CA TRP A 10 -16.10 9.48 6.10
C TRP A 10 -15.23 9.68 4.84
N ALA A 11 -15.80 10.11 3.71
CA ALA A 11 -15.12 10.23 2.42
C ALA A 11 -13.97 11.25 2.42
N ARG A 12 -14.17 12.46 2.97
CA ARG A 12 -13.10 13.48 3.05
C ARG A 12 -11.96 13.07 3.99
N PRO A 13 -12.23 12.58 5.22
CA PRO A 13 -11.19 11.98 6.05
C PRO A 13 -10.44 10.84 5.35
N THR A 14 -11.14 9.98 4.60
CA THR A 14 -10.52 8.90 3.79
C THR A 14 -9.55 9.49 2.78
N GLY A 15 -9.96 10.51 2.02
CA GLY A 15 -9.10 11.19 1.05
C GLY A 15 -7.86 11.85 1.70
N VAL A 16 -8.02 12.48 2.87
CA VAL A 16 -6.90 13.13 3.58
C VAL A 16 -5.90 12.09 4.10
N VAL A 17 -6.37 11.00 4.72
CA VAL A 17 -5.49 9.92 5.19
C VAL A 17 -4.75 9.28 4.02
N TRP A 18 -5.43 9.10 2.88
CA TRP A 18 -4.79 8.58 1.67
C TRP A 18 -3.72 9.55 1.13
N LEU A 19 -3.98 10.85 1.12
CA LEU A 19 -2.96 11.84 0.75
C LEU A 19 -1.73 11.78 1.67
N LEU A 20 -1.94 11.69 2.98
CA LEU A 20 -0.84 11.54 3.93
C LEU A 20 -0.05 10.25 3.69
N PHE A 21 -0.72 9.15 3.36
CA PHE A 21 -0.08 7.91 2.95
C PHE A 21 0.79 8.12 1.71
N PHE A 22 0.28 8.79 0.66
CA PHE A 22 1.04 9.08 -0.56
C PHE A 22 2.27 9.94 -0.28
N VAL A 23 2.13 10.97 0.56
CA VAL A 23 3.25 11.84 0.96
C VAL A 23 4.30 11.04 1.74
N ALA A 24 3.88 10.24 2.72
CA ALA A 24 4.79 9.40 3.50
C ALA A 24 5.51 8.36 2.61
N SER A 25 4.80 7.76 1.65
CA SER A 25 5.37 6.83 0.66
C SER A 25 6.40 7.52 -0.23
N GLY A 26 6.07 8.70 -0.77
CA GLY A 26 7.01 9.50 -1.57
C GLY A 26 8.26 9.91 -0.79
N LEU A 27 8.10 10.38 0.45
CA LEU A 27 9.22 10.71 1.33
C LEU A 27 10.08 9.49 1.66
N SER A 28 9.46 8.35 1.99
CA SER A 28 10.16 7.09 2.25
C SER A 28 11.05 6.71 1.08
N GLU A 29 10.51 6.73 -0.14
CA GLU A 29 11.26 6.37 -1.35
C GLU A 29 12.36 7.39 -1.68
N VAL A 30 12.13 8.70 -1.50
CA VAL A 30 13.16 9.73 -1.67
C VAL A 30 14.36 9.48 -0.75
N PHE A 31 14.09 9.24 0.53
CA PHE A 31 15.14 8.98 1.51
C PHE A 31 15.86 7.63 1.28
N PHE A 32 15.13 6.58 0.89
CA PHE A 32 15.77 5.32 0.50
C PHE A 32 16.68 5.48 -0.71
N ARG A 33 16.29 6.27 -1.71
CA ARG A 33 17.13 6.57 -2.88
C ARG A 33 18.37 7.35 -2.52
N MET A 34 18.28 8.31 -1.60
CA MET A 34 19.46 9.00 -1.06
C MET A 34 20.41 8.02 -0.35
N ALA A 35 19.87 6.97 0.27
CA ALA A 35 20.65 5.90 0.89
C ALA A 35 21.17 4.82 -0.08
N GLY A 36 20.97 4.99 -1.39
CA GLY A 36 21.46 4.07 -2.42
C GLY A 36 20.60 2.81 -2.63
N ILE A 37 19.38 2.78 -2.08
CA ILE A 37 18.45 1.66 -2.22
C ILE A 37 17.06 2.15 -2.65
N SER A 38 16.09 1.25 -2.79
CA SER A 38 14.69 1.59 -3.04
C SER A 38 13.80 0.72 -2.15
N GLY A 39 12.69 1.28 -1.68
CA GLY A 39 11.68 0.55 -0.92
C GLY A 39 10.70 -0.22 -1.82
N ILE A 40 10.62 0.15 -3.10
CA ILE A 40 9.65 -0.42 -4.05
C ILE A 40 10.30 -1.21 -5.18
N SER A 41 11.61 -1.07 -5.38
CA SER A 41 12.38 -1.79 -6.40
C SER A 41 13.34 -2.79 -5.78
N VAL A 42 13.67 -3.83 -6.54
CA VAL A 42 14.68 -4.80 -6.15
C VAL A 42 16.04 -4.11 -6.01
N VAL A 43 16.72 -4.33 -4.88
CA VAL A 43 18.08 -3.85 -4.69
C VAL A 43 19.04 -4.68 -5.56
N SER A 44 19.62 -4.01 -6.54
CA SER A 44 20.58 -4.56 -7.51
C SER A 44 21.86 -3.74 -7.53
N GLY A 45 23.01 -4.38 -7.65
CA GLY A 45 24.31 -3.72 -7.71
C GLY A 45 25.37 -4.44 -6.91
N ASP A 46 26.53 -3.80 -6.78
CA ASP A 46 27.65 -4.27 -5.98
C ASP A 46 27.40 -4.04 -4.48
N GLY A 47 27.61 -5.08 -3.68
CA GLY A 47 27.32 -5.07 -2.24
C GLY A 47 28.24 -4.12 -1.46
N ALA A 48 29.51 -4.02 -1.84
CA ALA A 48 30.45 -3.12 -1.17
C ALA A 48 30.11 -1.65 -1.43
N SER A 49 29.76 -1.30 -2.68
CA SER A 49 29.29 0.04 -3.02
C SER A 49 28.03 0.42 -2.24
N ILE A 50 27.04 -0.46 -2.18
CA ILE A 50 25.79 -0.20 -1.46
C ILE A 50 26.04 -0.05 0.05
N ALA A 51 26.89 -0.92 0.63
CA ALA A 51 27.26 -0.82 2.05
C ALA A 51 27.99 0.50 2.36
N SER A 52 28.88 0.95 1.47
CA SER A 52 29.56 2.24 1.58
C SER A 52 28.58 3.43 1.52
N THR A 53 27.64 3.41 0.57
CA THR A 53 26.60 4.45 0.48
C THR A 53 25.71 4.48 1.71
N LEU A 54 25.26 3.32 2.20
CA LEU A 54 24.44 3.20 3.42
C LEU A 54 25.20 3.66 4.67
N SER A 55 26.48 3.33 4.78
CA SER A 55 27.33 3.77 5.89
C SER A 55 27.52 5.29 5.91
N THR A 56 27.53 5.92 4.73
CA THR A 56 27.62 7.38 4.58
C THR A 56 26.28 8.07 4.84
N HIS A 57 25.16 7.46 4.42
CA HIS A 57 23.82 8.06 4.46
C HIS A 57 22.88 7.36 5.45
N GLN A 58 23.37 7.07 6.65
CA GLN A 58 22.61 6.32 7.66
C GLN A 58 21.29 7.01 8.05
N ASP A 59 21.30 8.33 8.21
CA ASP A 59 20.11 9.07 8.60
C ASP A 59 19.06 9.11 7.48
N ALA A 60 19.49 9.11 6.22
CA ALA A 60 18.57 8.95 5.09
C ALA A 60 17.89 7.57 5.14
N PHE A 61 18.64 6.49 5.38
CA PHE A 61 18.02 5.17 5.54
C PHE A 61 17.04 5.15 6.72
N ARG A 62 17.44 5.67 7.89
CA ARG A 62 16.60 5.70 9.10
C ARG A 62 15.33 6.52 8.88
N ALA A 63 15.41 7.67 8.20
CA ALA A 63 14.26 8.47 7.83
C ALA A 63 13.35 7.71 6.86
N GLY A 64 13.92 7.11 5.80
CA GLY A 64 13.18 6.30 4.83
C GLY A 64 12.42 5.16 5.49
N PHE A 65 13.08 4.46 6.42
CA PHE A 65 12.50 3.39 7.23
C PHE A 65 11.43 3.88 8.20
N ALA A 66 11.63 5.03 8.86
CA ALA A 66 10.61 5.61 9.73
C ALA A 66 9.34 5.98 8.94
N PHE A 67 9.49 6.62 7.78
CA PHE A 67 8.37 6.91 6.89
C PHE A 67 7.71 5.64 6.34
N SER A 68 8.47 4.55 6.13
CA SER A 68 7.90 3.26 5.71
C SER A 68 7.04 2.60 6.79
N LEU A 69 7.34 2.82 8.07
CA LEU A 69 6.47 2.37 9.16
C LEU A 69 5.24 3.27 9.32
N ILE A 70 5.43 4.59 9.19
CA ILE A 70 4.32 5.57 9.26
C ILE A 70 3.31 5.31 8.14
N LEU A 71 3.76 5.07 6.91
CA LEU A 71 2.84 4.78 5.80
C LEU A 71 2.04 3.50 6.04
N ILE A 72 2.62 2.45 6.65
CA ILE A 72 1.88 1.22 6.99
C ILE A 72 0.74 1.52 7.96
N VAL A 73 0.99 2.34 8.99
CA VAL A 73 -0.03 2.74 9.97
C VAL A 73 -1.13 3.58 9.32
N LEU A 74 -0.75 4.55 8.47
CA LEU A 74 -1.70 5.36 7.71
C LEU A 74 -2.56 4.49 6.78
N TYR A 75 -1.93 3.50 6.14
CA TYR A 75 -2.62 2.62 5.21
C TYR A 75 -3.59 1.68 5.94
N ALA A 76 -3.22 1.13 7.11
CA ALA A 76 -4.16 0.40 7.97
C ALA A 76 -5.38 1.25 8.36
N GLY A 77 -5.15 2.52 8.74
CA GLY A 77 -6.21 3.48 9.01
C GLY A 77 -7.11 3.72 7.78
N LEU A 78 -6.52 3.84 6.60
CA LEU A 78 -7.24 3.98 5.34
C LEU A 78 -8.13 2.78 5.05
N MET A 79 -7.64 1.55 5.27
CA MET A 79 -8.43 0.34 5.08
C MET A 79 -9.65 0.29 6.02
N ALA A 80 -9.46 0.69 7.28
CA ALA A 80 -10.58 0.80 8.22
C ALA A 80 -11.61 1.86 7.79
N LEU A 81 -11.16 2.97 7.19
CA LEU A 81 -12.04 3.98 6.62
C LEU A 81 -12.79 3.47 5.38
N PHE A 82 -12.13 2.73 4.49
CA PHE A 82 -12.82 2.07 3.37
C PHE A 82 -13.87 1.08 3.82
N TYR A 83 -13.58 0.27 4.85
CA TYR A 83 -14.56 -0.61 5.44
C TYR A 83 -15.79 0.18 5.90
N ARG A 84 -15.62 1.27 6.66
CA ARG A 84 -16.73 2.11 7.11
C ARG A 84 -17.50 2.73 5.94
N LEU A 85 -16.79 3.17 4.90
CA LEU A 85 -17.38 3.83 3.74
C LEU A 85 -18.19 2.87 2.86
N LEU A 86 -17.71 1.63 2.68
CA LEU A 86 -18.30 0.65 1.77
C LEU A 86 -19.18 -0.40 2.46
N ARG A 87 -19.16 -0.48 3.81
CA ARG A 87 -20.04 -1.36 4.59
C ARG A 87 -21.53 -1.23 4.20
N PRO A 88 -22.10 -0.04 3.95
CA PRO A 88 -23.50 0.08 3.52
C PRO A 88 -23.81 -0.57 2.16
N ALA A 89 -22.80 -0.82 1.32
CA ALA A 89 -23.00 -1.50 0.04
C ALA A 89 -23.05 -3.03 0.22
N ASN A 90 -22.11 -3.58 1.00
CA ASN A 90 -22.13 -4.98 1.46
C ASN A 90 -21.12 -5.15 2.60
N ALA A 91 -21.59 -5.42 3.82
CA ALA A 91 -20.74 -5.53 4.99
C ALA A 91 -19.77 -6.71 4.92
N THR A 92 -20.21 -7.85 4.38
CA THR A 92 -19.39 -9.08 4.28
C THR A 92 -18.23 -8.90 3.31
N LEU A 93 -18.48 -8.34 2.13
CA LEU A 93 -17.42 -8.08 1.14
C LEU A 93 -16.49 -6.95 1.60
N ALA A 94 -17.01 -5.91 2.25
CA ALA A 94 -16.18 -4.87 2.83
C ALA A 94 -15.26 -5.42 3.94
N LEU A 95 -15.76 -6.34 4.77
CA LEU A 95 -14.96 -7.01 5.79
C LEU A 95 -13.91 -7.94 5.15
N ALA A 96 -14.28 -8.70 4.12
CA ALA A 96 -13.33 -9.55 3.38
C ALA A 96 -12.19 -8.73 2.77
N ALA A 97 -12.49 -7.57 2.18
CA ALA A 97 -11.49 -6.63 1.69
C ALA A 97 -10.58 -6.17 2.84
N LEU A 98 -11.14 -5.74 3.97
CA LEU A 98 -10.35 -5.35 5.14
C LEU A 98 -9.40 -6.47 5.61
N VAL A 99 -9.88 -7.72 5.71
CA VAL A 99 -9.04 -8.86 6.12
C VAL A 99 -7.89 -9.09 5.13
N LEU A 100 -8.16 -9.07 3.83
CA LEU A 100 -7.11 -9.21 2.80
C LEU A 100 -6.06 -8.10 2.91
N SER A 101 -6.50 -6.86 3.14
CA SER A 101 -5.60 -5.72 3.32
C SER A 101 -4.72 -5.87 4.56
N VAL A 102 -5.27 -6.39 5.67
CA VAL A 102 -4.50 -6.64 6.91
C VAL A 102 -3.45 -7.73 6.68
N ILE A 103 -3.77 -8.78 5.92
CA ILE A 103 -2.79 -9.81 5.55
C ILE A 103 -1.66 -9.18 4.72
N ALA A 104 -1.98 -8.39 3.70
CA ALA A 104 -0.98 -7.70 2.88
C ALA A 104 -0.08 -6.77 3.71
N LEU A 105 -0.67 -5.95 4.59
CA LEU A 105 0.06 -5.06 5.50
C LEU A 105 0.94 -5.84 6.49
N THR A 106 0.46 -6.97 6.99
CA THR A 106 1.23 -7.83 7.90
C THR A 106 2.45 -8.38 7.20
N VAL A 107 2.30 -8.95 5.99
CA VAL A 107 3.42 -9.46 5.19
C VAL A 107 4.44 -8.35 4.91
N GLN A 108 3.98 -7.15 4.52
CA GLN A 108 4.86 -6.01 4.26
C GLN A 108 5.62 -5.56 5.52
N THR A 109 4.94 -5.52 6.67
CA THR A 109 5.54 -5.17 7.97
C THR A 109 6.59 -6.20 8.38
N PHE A 110 6.31 -7.49 8.24
CA PHE A 110 7.30 -8.54 8.49
C PHE A 110 8.50 -8.44 7.54
N GLY A 111 8.29 -8.02 6.29
CA GLY A 111 9.36 -7.73 5.34
C GLY A 111 10.29 -6.60 5.79
N ALA A 112 9.84 -5.65 6.61
CA ALA A 112 10.68 -4.58 7.13
C ALA A 112 11.80 -5.11 8.06
N VAL A 113 11.62 -6.29 8.67
CA VAL A 113 12.61 -6.92 9.55
C VAL A 113 13.90 -7.28 8.80
N PRO A 114 13.89 -8.05 7.69
CA PRO A 114 15.10 -8.31 6.93
C PRO A 114 15.69 -7.02 6.34
N GLN A 115 14.88 -6.03 5.98
CA GLN A 115 15.40 -4.73 5.51
C GLN A 115 16.20 -4.00 6.60
N ALA A 116 15.71 -3.98 7.84
CA ALA A 116 16.42 -3.42 8.98
C ALA A 116 17.69 -4.21 9.32
N ALA A 117 17.63 -5.55 9.29
CA ALA A 117 18.79 -6.40 9.49
C ALA A 117 19.88 -6.18 8.43
N ALA A 118 19.49 -6.00 7.16
CA ALA A 118 20.41 -5.66 6.08
C ALA A 118 21.15 -4.34 6.37
N PHE A 119 20.42 -3.30 6.80
CA PHE A 119 21.03 -2.04 7.19
C PHE A 119 21.97 -2.18 8.40
N SER A 120 21.62 -3.01 9.38
CA SER A 120 22.50 -3.25 10.52
C SER A 120 23.81 -3.94 10.12
N LEU A 121 23.77 -4.87 9.17
CA LEU A 121 24.98 -5.47 8.58
C LEU A 121 25.79 -4.43 7.78
N ALA A 122 25.10 -3.60 6.98
CA ALA A 122 25.73 -2.57 6.15
C ALA A 122 26.53 -1.55 6.96
N THR A 123 26.01 -1.17 8.13
CA THR A 123 26.58 -0.16 9.03
C THR A 123 27.53 -0.73 10.09
N GLY A 124 27.70 -2.06 10.13
CA GLY A 124 28.51 -2.75 11.14
C GLY A 124 27.90 -2.75 12.55
N THR A 125 26.65 -2.31 12.73
CA THR A 125 25.95 -2.37 14.02
C THR A 125 25.59 -3.80 14.41
N LEU A 126 25.34 -4.65 13.43
CA LEU A 126 25.30 -6.10 13.56
C LEU A 126 26.57 -6.67 12.91
N SER A 127 27.49 -7.20 13.72
CA SER A 127 28.73 -7.81 13.23
C SER A 127 28.63 -9.34 13.25
N LEU A 128 28.99 -9.97 12.14
CA LEU A 128 29.08 -11.43 12.02
C LEU A 128 30.56 -11.82 12.05
N GLN A 129 31.13 -11.97 13.24
CA GLN A 129 32.58 -12.19 13.44
C GLN A 129 33.18 -13.38 12.67
N ALA A 130 32.36 -14.37 12.31
CA ALA A 130 32.78 -15.55 11.55
C ALA A 130 32.76 -15.37 10.02
N PHE A 131 32.22 -14.25 9.52
CA PHE A 131 32.01 -14.00 8.10
C PHE A 131 33.06 -13.01 7.58
N SER A 132 33.53 -13.19 6.35
CA SER A 132 34.29 -12.16 5.65
C SER A 132 33.40 -10.97 5.26
N ASP A 133 34.00 -9.83 4.94
CA ASP A 133 33.26 -8.65 4.45
C ASP A 133 32.44 -8.97 3.20
N SER A 134 33.00 -9.75 2.26
CA SER A 134 32.31 -10.19 1.05
C SER A 134 31.09 -11.06 1.34
N GLN A 135 31.19 -11.97 2.33
CA GLN A 135 30.06 -12.80 2.76
C GLN A 135 28.99 -11.96 3.47
N THR A 136 29.40 -10.98 4.28
CA THR A 136 28.51 -10.05 4.97
C THR A 136 27.72 -9.19 3.97
N TYR A 137 28.37 -8.63 2.95
CA TYR A 137 27.70 -7.87 1.90
C TYR A 137 26.78 -8.73 1.03
N GLY A 138 27.17 -9.99 0.77
CA GLY A 138 26.28 -10.96 0.12
C GLY A 138 25.00 -11.22 0.91
N LEU A 139 25.12 -11.40 2.24
CA LEU A 139 23.97 -11.60 3.13
C LEU A 139 23.10 -10.33 3.24
N MET A 140 23.72 -9.15 3.33
CA MET A 140 23.02 -7.86 3.29
C MET A 140 22.15 -7.74 2.03
N LEU A 141 22.71 -8.00 0.85
CA LEU A 141 21.94 -7.95 -0.41
C LEU A 141 20.83 -9.00 -0.45
N PHE A 142 21.09 -10.21 0.06
CA PHE A 142 20.08 -11.25 0.17
C PHE A 142 18.88 -10.77 1.02
N LEU A 143 19.13 -10.15 2.17
CA LEU A 143 18.09 -9.65 3.07
C LEU A 143 17.28 -8.50 2.44
N PHE A 144 17.93 -7.57 1.73
CA PHE A 144 17.21 -6.54 0.95
C PHE A 144 16.32 -7.16 -0.13
N ARG A 145 16.81 -8.17 -0.85
CA ARG A 145 16.02 -8.88 -1.87
C ARG A 145 14.88 -9.69 -1.24
N LEU A 146 15.08 -10.24 -0.04
CA LEU A 146 14.04 -10.92 0.70
C LEU A 146 12.89 -9.95 1.08
N TYR A 147 13.22 -8.71 1.45
CA TYR A 147 12.20 -7.66 1.59
C TYR A 147 11.45 -7.42 0.28
N SER A 148 12.14 -7.30 -0.86
CA SER A 148 11.48 -7.15 -2.16
C SER A 148 10.53 -8.31 -2.48
N GLN A 149 10.91 -9.55 -2.13
CA GLN A 149 10.03 -10.71 -2.28
C GLN A 149 8.79 -10.62 -1.37
N ALA A 150 8.98 -10.26 -0.10
CA ALA A 150 7.85 -10.05 0.82
C ALA A 150 6.92 -8.95 0.32
N TYR A 151 7.47 -7.87 -0.24
CA TYR A 151 6.69 -6.80 -0.85
C TYR A 151 5.87 -7.29 -2.06
N THR A 152 6.47 -8.09 -2.95
CA THR A 152 5.75 -8.72 -4.07
C THR A 152 4.61 -9.62 -3.58
N VAL A 153 4.84 -10.42 -2.54
CA VAL A 153 3.77 -11.25 -1.94
C VAL A 153 2.65 -10.38 -1.38
N ALA A 154 2.97 -9.29 -0.70
CA ALA A 154 1.96 -8.34 -0.21
C ALA A 154 1.12 -7.77 -1.36
N LEU A 155 1.74 -7.39 -2.50
CA LEU A 155 1.03 -6.92 -3.69
C LEU A 155 0.04 -7.95 -4.23
N ILE A 156 0.37 -9.25 -4.24
CA ILE A 156 -0.56 -10.29 -4.66
C ILE A 156 -1.84 -10.28 -3.81
N PHE A 157 -1.75 -10.07 -2.49
CA PHE A 157 -2.91 -9.94 -1.61
C PHE A 157 -3.68 -8.63 -1.80
N TRP A 158 -3.00 -7.55 -2.22
CA TRP A 158 -3.65 -6.32 -2.65
C TRP A 158 -4.53 -6.51 -3.90
N GLY A 159 -4.23 -7.50 -4.75
CA GLY A 159 -5.02 -7.82 -5.95
C GLY A 159 -6.50 -8.10 -5.65
N PRO A 160 -6.83 -9.17 -4.91
CA PRO A 160 -8.20 -9.47 -4.52
C PRO A 160 -8.86 -8.36 -3.70
N PHE A 161 -8.09 -7.66 -2.86
CA PHE A 161 -8.59 -6.48 -2.14
C PHE A 161 -9.14 -5.44 -3.12
N TRP A 162 -8.34 -5.02 -4.10
CA TRP A 162 -8.75 -3.99 -5.05
C TRP A 162 -9.91 -4.42 -5.94
N LEU A 163 -9.99 -5.70 -6.30
CA LEU A 163 -11.15 -6.25 -7.00
C LEU A 163 -12.43 -6.18 -6.17
N LEU A 164 -12.36 -6.46 -4.86
CA LEU A 164 -13.51 -6.33 -3.96
C LEU A 164 -13.91 -4.86 -3.78
N ILE A 165 -12.95 -3.96 -3.61
CA ILE A 165 -13.21 -2.51 -3.54
C ILE A 165 -13.85 -2.02 -4.83
N ALA A 166 -13.32 -2.39 -5.99
CA ALA A 166 -13.89 -2.06 -7.29
C ALA A 166 -15.34 -2.52 -7.42
N TYR A 167 -15.62 -3.78 -7.04
CA TYR A 167 -16.97 -4.33 -7.05
C TYR A 167 -17.92 -3.57 -6.10
N LEU A 168 -17.47 -3.27 -4.88
CA LEU A 168 -18.25 -2.49 -3.91
C LEU A 168 -18.53 -1.08 -4.43
N VAL A 169 -17.53 -0.39 -5.00
CA VAL A 169 -17.69 0.93 -5.62
C VAL A 169 -18.71 0.88 -6.75
N TYR A 170 -18.62 -0.12 -7.64
CA TYR A 170 -19.57 -0.30 -8.73
C TYR A 170 -21.01 -0.51 -8.25
N ARG A 171 -21.20 -1.27 -7.16
CA ARG A 171 -22.52 -1.56 -6.57
C ARG A 171 -23.07 -0.46 -5.67
N SER A 172 -22.21 0.40 -5.14
CA SER A 172 -22.54 1.32 -4.05
C SER A 172 -23.61 2.35 -4.38
N THR A 173 -23.87 2.68 -5.65
CA THR A 173 -24.79 3.74 -6.12
C THR A 173 -24.48 5.18 -5.63
N PHE A 174 -23.64 5.33 -4.58
CA PHE A 174 -23.13 6.60 -4.04
C PHE A 174 -21.76 7.01 -4.59
N PHE A 175 -21.05 6.09 -5.25
CA PHE A 175 -19.93 6.40 -6.14
C PHE A 175 -20.34 6.34 -7.61
N PRO A 176 -19.69 7.10 -8.50
CA PRO A 176 -19.79 6.86 -9.93
C PRO A 176 -19.13 5.53 -10.31
N SER A 177 -19.80 4.74 -11.13
CA SER A 177 -19.36 3.38 -11.50
C SER A 177 -18.03 3.33 -12.25
N TRP A 178 -17.67 4.40 -12.98
CA TRP A 178 -16.41 4.45 -13.72
C TRP A 178 -15.17 4.43 -12.81
N LEU A 179 -15.28 4.84 -11.54
CA LEU A 179 -14.18 4.74 -10.57
C LEU A 179 -13.81 3.30 -10.22
N ALA A 180 -14.71 2.34 -10.45
CA ALA A 180 -14.40 0.93 -10.24
C ALA A 180 -13.39 0.38 -11.27
N VAL A 181 -13.35 0.96 -12.48
CA VAL A 181 -12.48 0.49 -13.57
C VAL A 181 -11.00 0.59 -13.22
N PRO A 182 -10.45 1.76 -12.82
CA PRO A 182 -9.04 1.85 -12.45
C PRO A 182 -8.68 0.92 -11.30
N LEU A 183 -9.54 0.80 -10.27
CA LEU A 183 -9.30 -0.11 -9.14
C LEU A 183 -9.30 -1.59 -9.57
N ALA A 184 -10.19 -1.97 -10.48
CA ALA A 184 -10.22 -3.33 -11.01
C ALA A 184 -8.95 -3.64 -11.82
N LEU A 185 -8.47 -2.68 -12.62
CA LEU A 185 -7.22 -2.81 -13.36
C LEU A 185 -6.01 -2.94 -12.45
N GLU A 186 -5.98 -2.19 -11.34
CA GLU A 186 -4.97 -2.34 -10.31
C GLU A 186 -5.02 -3.74 -9.68
N GLY A 187 -6.20 -4.21 -9.29
CA GLY A 187 -6.39 -5.54 -8.72
C GLY A 187 -5.95 -6.66 -9.65
N LEU A 188 -6.35 -6.60 -10.93
CA LEU A 188 -5.92 -7.55 -11.96
C LEU A 188 -4.41 -7.46 -12.22
N GLY A 189 -3.87 -6.24 -12.26
CA GLY A 189 -2.45 -6.00 -12.43
C GLY A 189 -1.61 -6.64 -11.33
N ALA A 190 -2.05 -6.53 -10.08
CA ALA A 190 -1.38 -7.15 -8.95
C ALA A 190 -1.42 -8.69 -9.02
N LEU A 191 -2.52 -9.27 -9.52
CA LEU A 191 -2.62 -10.72 -9.73
C LEU A 191 -1.68 -11.24 -10.82
N THR A 192 -1.22 -10.40 -11.75
CA THR A 192 -0.21 -10.82 -12.74
C THR A 192 1.11 -11.23 -12.07
N LEU A 193 1.38 -10.77 -10.84
CA LEU A 193 2.56 -11.13 -10.06
C LEU A 193 2.58 -12.60 -9.61
N LEU A 194 1.44 -13.31 -9.66
CA LEU A 194 1.39 -14.76 -9.41
C LEU A 194 2.21 -15.56 -10.43
N TRP A 195 2.41 -15.01 -11.63
CA TRP A 195 3.16 -15.64 -12.70
C TRP A 195 4.13 -14.61 -13.30
N PRO A 196 5.44 -14.68 -13.01
CA PRO A 196 6.39 -13.62 -13.39
C PRO A 196 6.43 -13.24 -14.89
N PRO A 197 6.31 -14.19 -15.85
CA PRO A 197 6.10 -13.83 -17.25
C PRO A 197 4.89 -12.93 -17.56
N LEU A 198 3.78 -13.01 -16.81
CA LEU A 198 2.63 -12.11 -16.98
C LEU A 198 2.91 -10.72 -16.41
N ALA A 199 3.68 -10.62 -15.33
CA ALA A 199 4.09 -9.34 -14.76
C ALA A 199 4.96 -8.51 -15.73
N ALA A 200 5.73 -9.18 -16.61
CA ALA A 200 6.59 -8.51 -17.58
C ALA A 200 5.82 -7.78 -18.71
N ILE A 201 4.58 -8.18 -18.98
CA ILE A 201 3.77 -7.62 -20.08
C ILE A 201 2.75 -6.57 -19.62
N PHE A 202 2.51 -6.47 -18.30
CA PHE A 202 1.55 -5.52 -17.74
C PHE A 202 2.27 -4.42 -16.94
N PRO A 203 2.10 -3.13 -17.28
CA PRO A 203 2.78 -2.03 -16.60
C PRO A 203 2.12 -1.71 -15.24
N PHE A 204 2.14 -2.67 -14.32
CA PHE A 204 1.41 -2.63 -13.04
C PHE A 204 1.71 -1.35 -12.25
N ALA A 205 2.97 -0.98 -12.10
CA ALA A 205 3.36 0.19 -11.32
C ALA A 205 2.73 1.50 -11.83
N ILE A 206 2.61 1.66 -13.15
CA ILE A 206 2.02 2.85 -13.76
C ILE A 206 0.50 2.82 -13.61
N VAL A 207 -0.12 1.67 -13.91
CA VAL A 207 -1.58 1.52 -13.84
C VAL A 207 -2.08 1.67 -12.41
N GLY A 208 -1.44 1.02 -11.44
CA GLY A 208 -1.78 1.13 -10.02
C GLY A 208 -1.61 2.55 -9.51
N GLY A 209 -0.47 3.20 -9.79
CA GLY A 209 -0.24 4.58 -9.36
C GLY A 209 -1.28 5.56 -9.89
N ILE A 210 -1.71 5.42 -11.16
CA ILE A 210 -2.77 6.25 -11.73
C ILE A 210 -4.13 5.93 -11.09
N ALA A 211 -4.43 4.65 -10.87
CA ALA A 211 -5.69 4.22 -10.29
C ALA A 211 -5.89 4.79 -8.88
N GLU A 212 -4.89 4.63 -8.03
CA GLU A 212 -4.87 5.18 -6.67
C GLU A 212 -4.98 6.71 -6.69
N LEU A 213 -4.22 7.40 -7.55
CA LEU A 213 -4.24 8.86 -7.65
C LEU A 213 -5.63 9.38 -8.04
N VAL A 214 -6.26 8.77 -9.05
CA VAL A 214 -7.60 9.14 -9.52
C VAL A 214 -8.62 9.01 -8.39
N PHE A 215 -8.59 7.90 -7.65
CA PHE A 215 -9.55 7.66 -6.60
C PHE A 215 -9.29 8.54 -5.36
N MET A 216 -8.04 8.73 -4.97
CA MET A 216 -7.64 9.66 -3.90
C MET A 216 -8.13 11.08 -4.19
N VAL A 217 -7.83 11.62 -5.38
CA VAL A 217 -8.23 12.97 -5.78
C VAL A 217 -9.76 13.08 -5.82
N TRP A 218 -10.47 12.05 -6.28
CA TRP A 218 -11.92 12.03 -6.24
C TRP A 218 -12.47 12.17 -4.82
N LEU A 219 -11.94 11.40 -3.86
CA LEU A 219 -12.37 11.47 -2.46
C LEU A 219 -12.10 12.84 -1.82
N LEU A 220 -10.98 13.48 -2.18
CA LEU A 220 -10.62 14.81 -1.69
C LEU A 220 -11.55 15.90 -2.23
N VAL A 221 -11.85 15.87 -3.54
CA VAL A 221 -12.59 16.97 -4.21
C VAL A 221 -14.10 16.76 -4.16
N ARG A 222 -14.57 15.55 -4.49
CA ARG A 222 -16.01 15.24 -4.70
C ARG A 222 -16.62 14.49 -3.52
N GLY A 223 -15.91 13.50 -2.98
CA GLY A 223 -16.45 12.59 -1.97
C GLY A 223 -17.53 11.65 -2.51
N VAL A 224 -18.50 11.29 -1.67
CA VAL A 224 -19.63 10.37 -1.99
C VAL A 224 -20.96 11.08 -1.96
N ASP A 225 -21.94 10.60 -2.73
CA ASP A 225 -23.34 11.07 -2.65
C ASP A 225 -23.94 10.73 -1.28
N GLU A 226 -23.98 11.73 -0.39
CA GLU A 226 -24.34 11.57 1.02
C GLU A 226 -25.75 11.00 1.21
N GLN A 227 -26.71 11.49 0.43
CA GLN A 227 -28.11 11.05 0.55
C GLN A 227 -28.21 9.54 0.28
N ARG A 228 -27.62 9.09 -0.83
CA ARG A 228 -27.61 7.67 -1.20
C ARG A 228 -26.80 6.81 -0.24
N TRP A 229 -25.74 7.37 0.33
CA TRP A 229 -24.92 6.67 1.33
C TRP A 229 -25.72 6.44 2.62
N GLN A 230 -26.46 7.45 3.09
CA GLN A 230 -27.31 7.34 4.27
C GLN A 230 -28.50 6.40 4.05
N GLU A 231 -29.15 6.46 2.88
CA GLU A 231 -30.25 5.55 2.50
C GLU A 231 -29.80 4.08 2.58
N ARG A 232 -28.66 3.75 1.97
CA ARG A 232 -28.05 2.39 2.06
C ARG A 232 -27.68 2.00 3.49
N GLY A 233 -27.19 2.95 4.28
CA GLY A 233 -26.82 2.74 5.68
C GLY A 233 -28.04 2.50 6.59
N GLY A 234 -29.16 3.13 6.28
CA GLY A 234 -30.45 2.95 6.95
C GLY A 234 -31.07 1.57 6.67
N ASP A 235 -31.10 1.15 5.41
CA ASP A 235 -31.59 -0.17 4.99
C ASP A 235 -30.83 -1.31 5.69
N THR A 236 -29.50 -1.16 5.86
CA THR A 236 -28.67 -2.16 6.53
C THR A 236 -28.97 -2.27 8.03
N ARG A 237 -29.47 -1.21 8.68
CA ARG A 237 -29.92 -1.28 10.09
C ARG A 237 -31.33 -1.85 10.19
N GLY A 238 -32.22 -1.54 9.25
CA GLY A 238 -33.58 -2.09 9.21
C GLY A 238 -33.59 -3.62 9.06
N ALA A 239 -32.69 -4.18 8.25
CA ALA A 239 -32.57 -5.62 8.03
C ALA A 239 -31.96 -6.42 9.22
N LEU A 240 -31.41 -5.75 10.23
CA LEU A 240 -30.90 -6.40 11.45
C LEU A 240 -31.93 -6.46 12.59
N PHE A 241 -33.07 -5.77 12.42
CA PHE A 241 -34.16 -5.70 13.41
C PHE A 241 -35.50 -6.22 12.87
N ALA A 242 -35.49 -6.90 11.72
CA ALA A 242 -36.62 -7.63 11.13
C ALA A 242 -36.29 -9.12 11.06
#